data_AF-C9MZ60-F1
#
_entry.id   AF-C9MZ60-F1
#
_cell.length_a   1.000
_cell.length_b   1.000
_cell.length_c   1.000
_cell.angle_alpha   90.00
_cell.angle_beta   90.00
_cell.angle_gamma   90.00
#
_symmetry.space_group_name_H-M   'P 1'
#
loop_
_entity.id
_entity.type
_entity.pdbx_description
1 polymer ?
#
loop_
_entity_poly.entity_id
_entity_poly.type
_entity_poly.pdbx_seq_one_letter_code
_entity_poly.pdbx_strand_id
1 'polypeptide(L)'
;MIFQNKKFSILFIFMVTFLFNSSRLDAVILHSEKIRNYEVTVQINKNGTLTVNEVIDYQFGEEFKHGIYRDIPLRSKIGGFDVHKSFVKMNWIKKGWRGRRVHEKPFL
;
A
#
# COMPACT_ATOMS: atom_id res chain seq x y z
N MET A 1 4.74 19.39 54.54
CA MET A 1 4.41 18.23 55.40
C MET A 1 3.47 17.28 54.63
N ILE A 2 3.95 16.57 53.61
CA ILE A 2 3.06 15.80 52.70
C ILE A 2 3.42 14.29 52.62
N PHE A 3 4.59 13.86 53.11
CA PHE A 3 5.06 12.46 52.97
C PHE A 3 5.29 11.73 54.29
N GLN A 4 4.36 11.79 55.24
CA GLN A 4 4.53 11.05 56.51
C GLN A 4 4.25 9.54 56.39
N ASN A 5 3.52 9.11 55.36
CA ASN A 5 3.24 7.69 55.13
C ASN A 5 4.22 7.07 54.14
N LYS A 6 5.08 6.14 54.61
CA LYS A 6 6.08 5.44 53.78
C LYS A 6 5.47 4.77 52.53
N LYS A 7 4.24 4.22 52.64
CA LYS A 7 3.53 3.59 51.51
C LYS A 7 3.10 4.60 50.44
N PHE A 8 2.60 5.76 50.85
CA PHE A 8 2.24 6.84 49.93
C PHE A 8 3.47 7.47 49.27
N SER A 9 4.59 7.54 50.00
CA SER A 9 5.87 7.99 49.45
C SER A 9 6.39 7.04 48.36
N ILE A 10 6.33 5.73 48.57
CA ILE A 10 6.71 4.73 47.56
C ILE A 10 5.81 4.79 46.33
N LEU A 11 4.50 4.89 46.52
CA LEU A 11 3.54 5.01 45.41
C LEU A 11 3.77 6.29 44.60
N PHE A 12 4.07 7.39 45.27
CA PHE A 12 4.36 8.67 44.62
C PHE A 12 5.67 8.63 43.83
N ILE A 13 6.72 8.03 44.38
CA ILE A 13 8.00 7.83 43.68
C ILE A 13 7.78 6.96 42.44
N PHE A 14 7.01 5.88 42.56
CA PHE A 14 6.65 5.01 41.43
C PHE A 14 5.85 5.76 40.34
N MET A 15 4.92 6.63 40.74
CA MET A 15 4.15 7.44 39.82
C MET A 15 5.03 8.48 39.11
N VAL A 16 5.95 9.13 39.82
CA VAL A 16 6.89 10.10 39.23
C VAL A 16 7.84 9.40 38.27
N THR A 17 8.41 8.24 38.62
CA THR A 17 9.26 7.48 37.69
C THR A 17 8.48 6.97 36.49
N PHE A 18 7.23 6.53 36.65
CA PHE A 18 6.37 6.15 35.53
C PHE A 18 6.12 7.31 34.57
N LEU A 19 5.83 8.51 35.09
CA LEU A 19 5.63 9.72 34.29
C LEU A 19 6.91 10.20 33.59
N PHE A 20 8.07 10.12 34.26
CA PHE A 20 9.38 10.44 33.65
C PHE A 20 9.82 9.43 32.59
N ASN A 21 9.39 8.17 32.66
CA ASN A 21 9.66 7.17 31.62
C ASN A 21 8.64 7.22 30.47
N SER A 22 7.43 7.74 30.69
CA SER A 22 6.40 7.86 29.66
C SER A 22 6.70 8.94 28.61
N SER A 23 7.58 9.91 28.92
CA SER A 23 7.96 10.98 27.97
C SER A 23 8.85 10.52 26.81
N ARG A 24 9.19 9.22 26.74
CA ARG A 24 9.93 8.59 25.62
C ARG A 24 9.04 7.82 24.65
N LEU A 25 7.71 7.97 24.74
CA LEU A 25 6.80 7.49 23.71
C LEU A 25 6.86 8.44 22.52
N ASP A 26 7.98 8.40 21.78
CA ASP A 26 8.01 8.92 20.42
C ASP A 26 6.83 8.30 19.67
N ALA A 27 6.04 9.15 19.04
CA ALA A 27 4.83 8.76 18.34
C ALA A 27 5.16 7.59 17.39
N VAL A 28 4.73 6.38 17.76
CA VAL A 28 4.70 5.25 16.83
C VAL A 28 3.62 5.62 15.82
N ILE A 29 4.02 6.38 14.80
CA ILE A 29 3.17 6.65 13.65
C ILE A 29 3.05 5.29 12.97
N LEU A 30 1.99 4.57 13.30
CA LEU A 30 1.56 3.39 12.56
C LEU A 30 1.27 3.87 11.13
N HIS A 31 2.29 3.83 10.28
CA HIS A 31 2.18 4.15 8.88
C HIS A 31 1.35 3.05 8.22
N SER A 32 0.03 3.26 8.23
CA SER A 32 -0.90 2.41 7.50
C SER A 32 -0.63 2.59 6.01
N GLU A 33 -0.46 1.46 5.32
CA GLU A 33 -0.31 1.45 3.88
C GLU A 33 -1.57 2.03 3.22
N LYS A 34 -1.40 2.98 2.30
CA LYS A 34 -2.54 3.60 1.62
C LYS A 34 -2.22 4.03 0.19
N ILE A 35 -3.24 3.96 -0.66
CA ILE A 35 -3.23 4.61 -1.97
C ILE A 35 -3.56 6.09 -1.74
N ARG A 36 -2.65 6.98 -2.12
CA ARG A 36 -2.84 8.43 -2.04
C ARG A 36 -3.58 8.97 -3.25
N ASN A 37 -3.21 8.47 -4.43
CA ASN A 37 -3.85 8.84 -5.69
C ASN A 37 -3.94 7.62 -6.60
N TYR A 38 -4.99 7.60 -7.40
CA TYR A 38 -5.27 6.54 -8.34
C TYR A 38 -5.85 7.14 -9.62
N GLU A 39 -5.05 7.14 -10.68
CA GLU A 39 -5.44 7.67 -11.98
C GLU A 39 -5.36 6.57 -13.04
N VAL A 40 -6.43 6.45 -13.83
CA VAL A 40 -6.53 5.46 -14.90
C VAL A 40 -6.98 6.15 -16.18
N THR A 41 -6.19 5.96 -17.23
CA THR A 41 -6.53 6.40 -18.57
C THR A 41 -6.70 5.18 -19.46
N VAL A 42 -7.89 5.05 -20.04
CA VAL A 42 -8.22 3.96 -20.98
C VAL A 42 -8.42 4.54 -22.37
N GLN A 43 -7.72 3.99 -23.34
CA GLN A 43 -7.86 4.35 -24.76
C GLN A 43 -8.32 3.14 -25.55
N ILE A 44 -9.41 3.30 -26.30
CA ILE A 44 -9.91 2.31 -27.24
C ILE A 44 -9.30 2.63 -28.60
N ASN A 45 -8.44 1.75 -29.09
CA ASN A 45 -7.82 1.91 -30.39
C ASN A 45 -8.75 1.42 -31.52
N LYS A 46 -8.62 2.01 -32.71
CA LYS A 46 -9.42 1.61 -33.89
C LYS A 46 -9.27 0.13 -34.28
N ASN A 47 -8.15 -0.50 -33.89
CA ASN A 47 -7.86 -1.91 -34.13
C ASN A 47 -8.47 -2.85 -33.06
N GLY A 48 -9.32 -2.35 -32.17
CA GLY A 48 -10.00 -3.16 -31.15
C GLY A 48 -9.15 -3.48 -29.92
N THR A 49 -7.92 -2.95 -29.82
CA THR A 49 -7.09 -3.08 -28.62
C THR A 49 -7.42 -1.99 -27.59
N LEU A 50 -7.27 -2.31 -26.31
CA LEU A 50 -7.36 -1.35 -25.21
C LEU A 50 -5.96 -1.03 -24.70
N THR A 51 -5.63 0.25 -24.64
CA THR A 51 -4.44 0.72 -23.94
C THR A 51 -4.87 1.29 -22.60
N VAL A 52 -4.41 0.65 -21.52
CA VAL A 52 -4.67 1.08 -20.14
C VAL A 52 -3.38 1.61 -19.56
N ASN A 53 -3.40 2.86 -19.10
CA ASN A 53 -2.33 3.45 -18.29
C ASN A 53 -2.87 3.66 -16.89
N GLU A 54 -2.20 3.06 -15.91
CA GLU A 54 -2.55 3.13 -14.51
C GLU A 54 -1.39 3.74 -13.72
N VAL A 55 -1.68 4.82 -12.99
CA VAL A 55 -0.73 5.50 -12.11
C VAL A 55 -1.26 5.43 -10.68
N ILE A 56 -0.53 4.72 -9.83
CA ILE A 56 -0.88 4.51 -8.42
C ILE A 56 0.19 5.19 -7.57
N ASP A 57 -0.19 6.24 -6.84
CA ASP A 57 0.64 6.79 -5.77
C ASP A 57 0.35 6.00 -4.49
N TYR A 58 1.32 5.20 -4.07
CA TYR A 58 1.18 4.30 -2.93
C TYR A 58 2.17 4.65 -1.83
N GLN A 59 1.64 4.87 -0.63
CA GLN A 59 2.42 5.04 0.58
C GLN A 59 2.64 3.67 1.22
N PHE A 60 3.86 3.15 1.09
CA PHE A 60 4.29 1.95 1.81
C PHE A 60 4.50 2.25 3.30
N GLY A 61 4.24 1.26 4.14
CA GLY A 61 4.57 1.28 5.57
C GLY A 61 6.06 0.97 5.80
N GLU A 62 6.44 0.80 7.07
CA GLU A 62 7.83 0.55 7.46
C GLU A 62 8.40 -0.77 6.91
N GLU A 63 7.54 -1.78 6.77
CA GLU A 63 7.89 -3.07 6.18
C GLU A 63 7.12 -3.25 4.87
N PHE A 64 7.84 -3.50 3.77
CA PHE A 64 7.25 -3.84 2.48
C PHE A 64 6.66 -5.26 2.52
N LYS A 65 5.50 -5.43 3.15
CA LYS A 65 4.90 -6.74 3.37
C LYS A 65 4.17 -7.29 2.15
N HIS A 66 3.67 -6.42 1.28
CA HIS A 66 2.72 -6.83 0.23
C HIS A 66 3.01 -6.18 -1.14
N GLY A 67 2.63 -6.87 -2.23
CA GLY A 67 2.58 -6.34 -3.59
C GLY A 67 1.17 -5.83 -3.95
N ILE A 68 1.04 -5.19 -5.12
CA ILE A 68 -0.27 -4.80 -5.66
C ILE A 68 -0.80 -5.99 -6.48
N TYR A 69 -1.82 -6.67 -5.98
CA TYR A 69 -2.51 -7.77 -6.69
C TYR A 69 -3.64 -7.21 -7.55
N ARG A 70 -3.80 -7.76 -8.76
CA ARG A 70 -4.84 -7.34 -9.71
C ARG A 70 -5.38 -8.53 -10.50
N ASP A 71 -6.71 -8.61 -10.55
CA ASP A 71 -7.41 -9.47 -11.50
C ASP A 71 -7.62 -8.69 -12.79
N ILE A 72 -6.97 -9.15 -13.87
CA ILE A 72 -7.15 -8.56 -15.20
C ILE A 72 -8.04 -9.50 -15.99
N PRO A 73 -9.28 -9.11 -16.32
CA PRO A 73 -10.19 -9.98 -17.04
C PRO A 73 -9.62 -10.27 -18.43
N LEU A 74 -9.25 -11.53 -18.66
CA LEU A 74 -8.69 -11.98 -19.94
C LEU A 74 -9.74 -12.54 -20.90
N ARG A 75 -11.02 -12.45 -20.56
CA ARG A 75 -12.12 -13.00 -21.37
C ARG A 75 -13.21 -11.95 -21.49
N SER A 76 -13.60 -11.65 -22.72
CA SER A 76 -14.79 -10.87 -23.00
C SER A 76 -15.90 -11.80 -23.50
N LYS A 77 -17.12 -11.59 -23.02
CA LYS A 77 -18.31 -12.27 -23.56
C LYS A 77 -19.05 -11.30 -24.46
N ILE A 78 -19.28 -11.68 -25.71
CA ILE A 78 -20.12 -10.93 -26.63
C ILE A 78 -21.31 -11.82 -26.97
N GLY A 79 -22.53 -11.38 -26.62
CA GLY A 79 -23.75 -12.13 -26.92
C GLY A 79 -23.83 -13.52 -26.29
N GLY A 80 -23.18 -13.74 -25.14
CA GLY A 80 -23.17 -15.04 -24.45
C GLY A 80 -22.07 -16.01 -24.91
N PHE A 81 -21.31 -15.67 -25.96
CA PHE A 81 -20.17 -16.45 -26.44
C PHE A 81 -18.85 -15.89 -25.89
N ASP A 82 -17.98 -16.78 -25.43
CA ASP A 82 -16.61 -16.42 -25.01
C ASP A 82 -15.80 -16.01 -26.25
N VAL A 83 -15.47 -14.72 -26.33
CA VAL A 83 -14.57 -14.19 -27.35
C VAL A 83 -13.14 -14.32 -26.84
N HIS A 84 -12.23 -14.69 -27.75
CA HIS A 84 -10.88 -15.21 -27.47
C HIS A 84 -10.06 -14.52 -26.37
N LYS A 85 -9.12 -15.30 -25.80
CA LYS A 85 -8.12 -14.93 -24.78
C LYS A 85 -7.58 -13.51 -25.04
N SER A 86 -7.88 -12.56 -24.17
CA SER A 86 -7.27 -11.23 -24.18
C SER A 86 -5.82 -11.37 -23.72
N PHE A 87 -4.90 -10.80 -24.50
CA PHE A 87 -3.49 -10.78 -24.15
C PHE A 87 -3.17 -9.51 -23.38
N VAL A 88 -2.71 -9.66 -22.15
CA VAL A 88 -2.22 -8.53 -21.36
C VAL A 88 -0.72 -8.42 -21.58
N LYS A 89 -0.32 -7.33 -22.23
CA LYS A 89 1.08 -6.95 -22.33
C LYS A 89 1.35 -5.81 -21.35
N MET A 90 2.12 -6.11 -20.31
CA MET A 90 2.56 -5.11 -19.35
C MET A 90 3.72 -4.32 -19.97
N ASN A 91 3.50 -3.04 -20.29
CA ASN A 91 4.51 -2.24 -20.97
C ASN A 91 5.64 -1.79 -20.03
N TRP A 92 5.33 -1.15 -18.90
CA TRP A 92 6.31 -0.65 -17.93
C TRP A 92 5.75 -0.67 -16.51
N ILE A 93 6.61 -0.93 -15.53
CA ILE A 93 6.29 -0.74 -14.10
C ILE A 93 7.36 0.18 -13.51
N LYS A 94 6.94 1.29 -12.90
CA LYS A 94 7.84 2.23 -12.23
C LYS A 94 7.62 2.16 -10.72
N LYS A 95 8.63 1.70 -9.97
CA LYS A 95 8.65 1.78 -8.51
C LYS A 95 9.50 2.99 -8.10
N GLY A 96 8.87 4.07 -7.65
CA GLY A 96 9.55 5.32 -7.30
C GLY A 96 10.31 5.94 -8.48
N TRP A 97 11.50 6.50 -8.25
CA TRP A 97 12.30 7.16 -9.30
C TRP A 97 13.02 6.21 -10.26
N ARG A 98 13.06 4.91 -9.95
CA ARG A 98 13.79 3.90 -10.74
C ARG A 98 12.81 3.10 -11.60
N GLY A 99 12.63 3.52 -12.85
CA GLY A 99 11.83 2.76 -13.83
C GLY A 99 12.55 1.48 -14.23
N ARG A 100 11.86 0.33 -14.19
CA ARG A 100 12.36 -0.91 -14.80
C ARG A 100 11.44 -1.32 -15.95
N ARG A 101 12.04 -1.60 -17.11
CA ARG A 101 11.32 -2.30 -18.19
C ARG A 101 10.97 -3.69 -17.72
N VAL A 102 9.69 -4.03 -17.75
CA VAL A 102 9.26 -5.41 -17.53
C VAL A 102 9.31 -6.08 -18.90
N HIS A 103 10.16 -7.11 -19.03
CA HIS A 103 10.15 -7.94 -20.22
C HIS A 103 8.84 -8.74 -20.25
N GLU A 104 8.23 -8.80 -21.43
CA GLU A 104 7.02 -9.58 -21.71
C GLU A 104 7.13 -10.97 -21.09
N LYS A 105 6.21 -11.30 -20.20
CA LYS A 105 5.99 -12.69 -19.79
C LYS A 105 4.62 -13.11 -20.28
N PRO A 106 4.51 -14.21 -21.05
CA PRO A 106 3.21 -14.78 -21.34
C PRO A 106 2.56 -15.19 -20.03
N PHE A 107 1.34 -14.71 -19.79
CA PHE A 107 0.46 -15.30 -18.79
C PHE A 107 -0.02 -16.64 -19.37
N LEU A 108 0.64 -17.73 -18.96
CA LEU A 108 0.28 -19.11 -19.32
C LEU A 108 -1.15 -19.41 -18.90
#